data_AF-A0A951C213-F1
#
_entry.id   AF-A0A951C213-F1
#
_cell.length_a   1.000
_cell.length_b   1.000
_cell.length_c   1.000
_cell.angle_alpha   90.00
_cell.angle_beta   90.00
_cell.angle_gamma   90.00
#
_symmetry.space_group_name_H-M   'P 1'
#
loop_
_entity.id
_entity.type
_entity.pdbx_description
1 polymer ?
#
loop_
_entity_poly.entity_id
_entity_poly.type
_entity_poly.pdbx_seq_one_letter_code
_entity_poly.pdbx_strand_id
1 'polypeptide(L)'
;EQGIASAVWPGRLERVSEKPEILLDGAHNPAGARALAAYLDRFYANRRIRLIFGAMRDKAVEEVCGILFPRAQQVIATAPAQSRALHPDAIGAMTEHANVAVATTISDALKLVSDSTEEDLIVITGSLYLVGEARALFHKPR
;
A
#
# COMPACT_ATOMS: atom_id res chain seq x y z
N GLU A 1 18.81 -6.64 25.95
CA GLU A 1 18.33 -5.73 24.88
C GLU A 1 17.41 -6.44 23.87
N GLN A 2 16.38 -7.16 24.33
CA GLN A 2 15.51 -7.97 23.46
C GLN A 2 14.19 -7.26 23.07
N GLY A 3 13.92 -6.07 23.59
CA GLY A 3 12.65 -5.35 23.39
C GLY A 3 12.54 -4.54 22.10
N ILE A 4 13.67 -4.14 21.48
CA ILE A 4 13.68 -3.37 20.22
C ILE A 4 13.60 -4.32 19.00
N ALA A 5 14.23 -5.50 19.09
CA ALA A 5 14.32 -6.44 17.98
C ALA A 5 13.01 -7.17 17.64
N SER A 6 12.04 -7.21 18.55
CA SER A 6 10.75 -7.89 18.39
C SER A 6 9.56 -6.93 18.26
N ALA A 7 9.80 -5.63 18.15
CA ALA A 7 8.75 -4.63 18.04
C ALA A 7 8.06 -4.73 16.67
N VAL A 8 6.92 -5.41 16.63
CA VAL A 8 5.97 -5.34 15.51
C VAL A 8 5.07 -4.14 15.77
N TRP A 9 5.05 -3.17 14.85
CA TRP A 9 4.12 -2.05 14.90
C TRP A 9 2.98 -2.31 13.92
N PRO A 10 1.77 -2.66 14.40
CA PRO A 10 0.65 -2.98 13.52
C PRO A 10 0.39 -1.86 12.51
N GLY A 11 0.43 -2.18 11.21
CA GLY A 11 0.21 -1.23 10.12
C GLY A 11 1.27 -0.13 9.95
N ARG A 12 2.50 -0.35 10.42
CA ARG A 12 3.66 0.53 10.17
C ARG A 12 4.83 -0.31 9.69
N LEU A 13 5.06 -0.33 8.38
CA LEU A 13 6.02 -1.22 7.72
C LEU A 13 5.88 -2.68 8.20
N GLU A 14 4.64 -3.12 8.50
CA GLU A 14 4.36 -4.46 9.03
C GLU A 14 4.43 -5.47 7.90
N ARG A 15 5.35 -6.43 8.00
CA ARG A 15 5.45 -7.54 7.05
C ARG A 15 4.46 -8.64 7.37
N VAL A 16 3.59 -8.96 6.41
CA VAL A 16 2.51 -9.97 6.58
C VAL A 16 2.64 -11.19 5.66
N SER A 17 3.59 -11.16 4.73
CA SER A 17 3.97 -12.29 3.87
C SER A 17 5.44 -12.13 3.45
N GLU A 18 6.12 -13.25 3.21
CA GLU A 18 7.53 -13.27 2.78
C GLU A 18 7.71 -13.65 1.30
N LYS A 19 6.78 -14.42 0.70
CA LYS A 19 6.88 -14.91 -0.68
C LYS A 19 5.52 -14.91 -1.40
N PRO A 20 5.16 -13.85 -2.16
CA PRO A 20 5.88 -12.58 -2.29
C PRO A 20 5.89 -11.80 -0.97
N GLU A 21 6.83 -10.87 -0.85
CA GLU A 21 6.90 -9.99 0.32
C GLU A 21 5.77 -8.97 0.30
N ILE A 22 5.03 -8.85 1.41
CA ILE A 22 3.91 -7.91 1.54
C ILE A 22 4.10 -7.05 2.78
N LEU A 23 4.16 -5.73 2.58
CA LEU A 23 4.24 -4.71 3.63
C LEU A 23 2.93 -3.94 3.77
N LEU A 24 2.51 -3.70 5.01
CA LEU A 24 1.40 -2.84 5.36
C LEU A 24 1.92 -1.55 5.98
N ASP A 25 1.51 -0.40 5.47
CA ASP A 25 1.86 0.89 6.06
C ASP A 25 0.71 1.90 6.00
N GLY A 26 0.45 2.57 7.12
CA GLY A 26 -0.64 3.52 7.26
C GLY A 26 -0.41 4.92 6.68
N ALA A 27 0.63 5.15 5.86
CA ALA A 27 0.89 6.44 5.23
C ALA A 27 -0.31 6.93 4.40
N HIS A 28 -0.95 8.00 4.88
CA HIS A 28 -2.14 8.63 4.26
C HIS A 28 -2.02 10.16 4.18
N ASN A 29 -0.89 10.71 4.64
CA ASN A 29 -0.58 12.13 4.60
C ASN A 29 0.83 12.33 4.04
N PRO A 30 1.20 13.56 3.63
CA PRO A 30 2.46 13.78 2.95
C PRO A 30 3.70 13.45 3.79
N ALA A 31 3.66 13.68 5.09
CA ALA A 31 4.78 13.34 5.98
C ALA A 31 5.00 11.82 6.06
N GLY A 32 3.92 11.06 6.23
CA GLY A 32 3.95 9.60 6.22
C GLY A 32 4.38 9.04 4.87
N ALA A 33 3.87 9.63 3.77
CA ALA A 33 4.26 9.24 2.42
C ALA A 33 5.75 9.46 2.16
N ARG A 34 6.32 10.60 2.60
CA ARG A 34 7.77 10.85 2.52
C ARG A 34 8.60 9.86 3.34
N ALA A 35 8.13 9.50 4.53
CA ALA A 35 8.80 8.51 5.37
C ALA A 35 8.78 7.11 4.72
N LEU A 36 7.63 6.69 4.19
CA LEU A 36 7.49 5.43 3.46
C LEU A 36 8.35 5.43 2.20
N ALA A 37 8.31 6.51 1.41
CA ALA A 37 9.15 6.69 0.23
C ALA A 37 10.64 6.54 0.56
N ALA A 38 11.14 7.23 1.60
CA ALA A 38 12.52 7.12 2.02
C ALA A 38 12.90 5.70 2.49
N TYR A 39 11.98 4.98 3.13
CA TYR A 39 12.18 3.58 3.50
C TYR A 39 12.28 2.69 2.25
N LEU A 40 11.37 2.83 1.30
CA LEU A 40 11.38 2.06 0.05
C LEU A 40 12.65 2.33 -0.77
N ASP A 41 13.05 3.60 -0.88
CA ASP A 41 14.28 3.98 -1.59
C ASP A 41 15.54 3.41 -0.92
N ARG A 42 15.54 3.30 0.41
CA ARG A 42 16.70 2.79 1.15
C ARG A 42 16.83 1.27 1.12
N PHE A 43 15.72 0.56 1.26
CA PHE A 43 15.72 -0.89 1.50
C PHE A 43 15.24 -1.72 0.30
N TYR A 44 14.53 -1.11 -0.64
CA TYR A 44 13.86 -1.80 -1.75
C TYR A 44 14.14 -1.17 -3.13
N ALA A 45 15.16 -0.33 -3.27
CA ALA A 45 15.51 0.33 -4.55
C ALA A 45 15.68 -0.63 -5.74
N ASN A 46 16.11 -1.87 -5.50
CA ASN A 46 16.35 -2.88 -6.54
C ASN A 46 15.19 -3.88 -6.71
N ARG A 47 14.05 -3.65 -6.04
CA ARG A 47 12.90 -4.56 -6.06
C ARG A 47 11.80 -3.98 -6.95
N ARG A 48 10.97 -4.86 -7.52
CA ARG A 48 9.75 -4.44 -8.24
C ARG A 48 8.64 -4.18 -7.22
N ILE A 49 8.28 -2.93 -7.03
CA ILE A 49 7.23 -2.48 -6.12
C ILE A 49 5.88 -2.44 -6.86
N ARG A 50 4.91 -3.19 -6.33
CA ARG A 50 3.50 -3.14 -6.74
C ARG A 50 2.70 -2.54 -5.59
N LEU A 51 2.14 -1.36 -5.81
CA LEU A 51 1.52 -0.55 -4.76
C LEU A 51 0.00 -0.73 -4.80
N ILE A 52 -0.59 -1.27 -3.73
CA ILE A 52 -2.04 -1.22 -3.52
C ILE A 52 -2.34 0.02 -2.67
N PHE A 53 -3.07 0.96 -3.24
CA PHE A 53 -3.33 2.26 -2.61
C PHE A 53 -4.82 2.52 -2.52
N GLY A 54 -5.27 2.97 -1.35
CA GLY A 54 -6.62 3.49 -1.19
C GLY A 54 -6.65 4.60 -0.16
N ALA A 55 -7.42 5.65 -0.45
CA ALA A 55 -7.45 6.86 0.36
C ALA A 55 -8.88 7.20 0.79
N MET A 56 -8.97 8.01 1.84
CA MET A 56 -10.21 8.72 2.19
C MET A 56 -10.30 10.00 1.35
N ARG A 57 -11.48 10.63 1.29
CA ARG A 57 -11.65 11.95 0.65
C ARG A 57 -10.95 13.06 1.46
N ASP A 58 -9.64 13.13 1.36
CA ASP A 58 -8.77 14.11 2.00
C ASP A 58 -8.16 15.06 0.96
N LYS A 59 -7.75 16.25 1.38
CA LYS A 59 -7.18 17.30 0.52
C LYS A 59 -5.75 17.01 0.06
N ALA A 60 -5.05 16.06 0.70
CA ALA A 60 -3.64 15.77 0.43
C ALA A 60 -3.40 14.51 -0.42
N VAL A 61 -4.46 13.86 -0.95
CA VAL A 61 -4.32 12.60 -1.70
C VAL A 61 -3.41 12.76 -2.91
N GLU A 62 -3.56 13.86 -3.66
CA GLU A 62 -2.74 14.13 -4.84
C GLU A 62 -1.24 14.23 -4.51
N GLU A 63 -0.88 14.94 -3.43
CA GLU A 63 0.52 15.02 -2.98
C GLU A 63 1.05 13.63 -2.55
N VAL A 64 0.24 12.84 -1.84
CA VAL A 64 0.60 11.47 -1.44
C VAL A 64 0.83 10.59 -2.67
N CYS A 65 -0.04 10.66 -3.68
CA CYS A 65 0.13 9.95 -4.94
C CYS A 65 1.44 10.37 -5.64
N GLY A 66 1.69 11.68 -5.75
CA GLY A 66 2.92 12.21 -6.35
C GLY A 66 4.21 11.79 -5.63
N ILE A 67 4.14 11.52 -4.33
CA ILE A 67 5.29 10.99 -3.56
C ILE A 67 5.45 9.49 -3.79
N LEU A 68 4.37 8.70 -3.73
CA LEU A 68 4.49 7.24 -3.68
C LEU A 68 4.51 6.57 -5.06
N PHE A 69 3.66 7.02 -5.98
CA PHE A 69 3.41 6.32 -7.23
C PHE A 69 4.64 6.24 -8.15
N PRO A 70 5.52 7.26 -8.24
CA PRO A 70 6.73 7.16 -9.07
C PRO A 70 7.71 6.03 -8.68
N ARG A 71 7.56 5.43 -7.50
CA ARG A 71 8.39 4.32 -7.00
C ARG A 71 7.82 2.95 -7.35
N ALA A 72 6.57 2.89 -7.79
CA ALA A 72 5.89 1.64 -8.13
C ALA A 72 6.00 1.36 -9.63
N GLN A 73 6.14 0.09 -10.00
CA GLN A 73 6.01 -0.35 -11.39
C GLN A 73 4.54 -0.58 -11.77
N GLN A 74 3.69 -0.79 -10.76
CA GLN A 74 2.25 -0.91 -10.91
C GLN A 74 1.56 -0.32 -9.68
N VAL A 75 0.50 0.46 -9.90
CA VAL A 75 -0.40 0.93 -8.85
C VAL A 75 -1.76 0.27 -9.02
N ILE A 76 -2.33 -0.20 -7.92
CA ILE A 76 -3.69 -0.73 -7.85
C ILE A 76 -4.46 0.21 -6.94
N ALA A 77 -5.27 1.07 -7.55
CA ALA A 77 -6.19 1.92 -6.83
C ALA A 77 -7.38 1.09 -6.32
N THR A 78 -7.67 1.19 -5.03
CA THR A 78 -8.82 0.54 -4.39
C THR A 78 -9.42 1.45 -3.32
N ALA A 79 -10.56 1.05 -2.76
CA ALA A 79 -11.20 1.75 -1.67
C ALA A 79 -11.30 0.84 -0.43
N PRO A 80 -11.04 1.36 0.79
CA PRO A 80 -11.50 0.69 1.99
C PRO A 80 -13.03 0.67 2.03
N ALA A 81 -13.62 -0.27 2.76
CA ALA A 81 -15.07 -0.41 2.96
C ALA A 81 -15.63 0.69 3.89
N GLN A 82 -15.50 1.94 3.48
CA GLN A 82 -15.86 3.14 4.22
C GLN A 82 -16.65 4.09 3.33
N SER A 83 -17.74 4.67 3.85
CA SER A 83 -18.60 5.60 3.08
C SER A 83 -17.86 6.86 2.61
N ARG A 84 -16.83 7.28 3.35
CA ARG A 84 -15.97 8.43 3.02
C ARG A 84 -14.74 8.06 2.18
N ALA A 85 -14.62 6.83 1.72
CA ALA A 85 -13.55 6.44 0.83
C ALA A 85 -13.60 7.26 -0.48
N LEU A 86 -12.42 7.56 -1.01
CA LEU A 86 -12.30 8.09 -2.35
C LEU A 86 -12.56 6.97 -3.36
N HIS A 87 -13.28 7.26 -4.44
CA HIS A 87 -13.55 6.27 -5.47
C HIS A 87 -12.23 5.85 -6.14
N PRO A 88 -11.98 4.55 -6.38
CA PRO A 88 -10.74 4.10 -7.01
C PRO A 88 -10.44 4.77 -8.36
N ASP A 89 -11.47 4.98 -9.20
CA ASP A 89 -11.31 5.69 -10.47
C ASP A 89 -10.84 7.13 -10.30
N ALA A 90 -11.24 7.80 -9.21
CA ALA A 90 -10.78 9.16 -8.94
C ALA A 90 -9.29 9.18 -8.61
N ILE A 91 -8.78 8.15 -7.92
CA ILE A 91 -7.34 7.99 -7.67
C ILE A 91 -6.59 7.78 -8.99
N GLY A 92 -7.12 6.93 -9.88
CA GLY A 92 -6.53 6.70 -11.20
C GLY A 92 -6.51 7.96 -12.08
N ALA A 93 -7.53 8.82 -11.97
CA ALA A 93 -7.59 10.09 -12.69
C ALA A 93 -6.68 11.19 -12.10
N MET A 94 -6.20 11.05 -10.85
CA MET A 94 -5.32 12.02 -10.17
C MET A 94 -3.84 11.83 -10.50
N THR A 95 -3.49 10.86 -11.34
CA THR A 95 -2.09 10.51 -11.61
C THR A 95 -1.84 10.27 -13.09
N GLU A 96 -0.64 10.63 -13.54
CA GLU A 96 -0.14 10.29 -14.88
C GLU A 96 0.66 8.97 -14.89
N HIS A 97 0.62 8.21 -13.78
CA HIS A 97 1.33 6.95 -13.69
C HIS A 97 0.90 5.98 -14.79
N ALA A 98 1.85 5.46 -15.56
CA ALA A 98 1.56 4.73 -16.79
C ALA A 98 0.82 3.39 -16.59
N ASN A 99 0.96 2.78 -15.41
CA ASN A 99 0.40 1.47 -15.10
C ASN A 99 -0.45 1.52 -13.82
N VAL A 100 -1.69 1.98 -13.97
CA VAL A 100 -2.69 2.00 -12.89
C VAL A 100 -3.82 1.05 -13.23
N ALA A 101 -4.13 0.13 -12.32
CA ALA A 101 -5.32 -0.68 -12.35
C ALA A 101 -6.29 -0.25 -11.23
N VAL A 102 -7.57 -0.53 -11.42
CA VAL A 102 -8.61 -0.26 -10.44
C VAL A 102 -9.20 -1.56 -9.93
N ALA A 103 -9.40 -1.64 -8.62
CA ALA A 103 -10.10 -2.72 -7.95
C ALA A 103 -11.13 -2.15 -6.97
N THR A 104 -12.24 -2.87 -6.77
CA THR A 104 -13.31 -2.44 -5.85
C THR A 104 -12.96 -2.70 -4.39
N THR A 105 -12.27 -3.80 -4.13
CA THR A 105 -11.95 -4.28 -2.78
C THR A 105 -10.49 -4.65 -2.65
N ILE A 106 -9.98 -4.70 -1.41
CA ILE A 106 -8.63 -5.19 -1.14
C ILE A 106 -8.41 -6.62 -1.67
N SER A 107 -9.41 -7.49 -1.58
CA SER A 107 -9.33 -8.86 -2.09
C SER A 107 -9.19 -8.90 -3.61
N ASP A 108 -9.88 -8.01 -4.32
CA ASP A 108 -9.76 -7.91 -5.77
C ASP A 108 -8.42 -7.28 -6.17
N ALA A 109 -7.94 -6.28 -5.41
CA ALA A 109 -6.64 -5.70 -5.60
C ALA A 109 -5.51 -6.74 -5.46
N LEU A 110 -5.62 -7.64 -4.47
CA LEU A 110 -4.66 -8.73 -4.27
C LEU A 110 -4.66 -9.74 -5.43
N LYS A 111 -5.79 -9.98 -6.11
CA LYS A 111 -5.84 -10.84 -7.29
C LYS A 111 -5.04 -10.24 -8.47
N LEU A 112 -5.05 -8.92 -8.62
CA LEU A 112 -4.33 -8.21 -9.69
C LEU A 112 -2.80 -8.26 -9.54
N VAL A 113 -2.31 -8.66 -8.37
CA VAL A 113 -0.88 -8.86 -8.08
C VAL A 113 -0.57 -10.31 -7.73
N SER A 114 -1.47 -11.25 -8.03
CA SER A 114 -1.31 -12.67 -7.68
C SER A 114 -0.18 -13.37 -8.44
N ASP A 115 0.28 -12.79 -9.53
CA ASP A 115 1.45 -13.21 -10.30
C ASP A 115 2.79 -12.74 -9.71
N SER A 116 2.77 -12.03 -8.57
CA SER A 116 3.98 -11.55 -7.89
C SER A 116 4.84 -12.70 -7.37
N THR A 117 6.15 -12.54 -7.54
CA THR A 117 7.20 -13.49 -7.18
C THR A 117 8.01 -12.98 -5.98
N GLU A 118 9.02 -13.74 -5.55
CA GLU A 118 9.94 -13.30 -4.47
C GLU A 118 10.77 -12.06 -4.83
N GLU A 119 10.89 -11.70 -6.12
CA GLU A 119 11.54 -10.47 -6.56
C GLU A 119 10.64 -9.22 -6.35
N ASP A 120 9.34 -9.43 -6.20
CA ASP A 120 8.36 -8.38 -6.04
C ASP A 120 8.15 -8.01 -4.57
N LEU A 121 7.90 -6.73 -4.34
CA LEU A 121 7.40 -6.18 -3.08
C LEU A 121 5.99 -5.66 -3.32
N ILE A 122 5.02 -6.15 -2.56
CA ILE A 122 3.68 -5.56 -2.53
C ILE A 122 3.59 -4.62 -1.32
N VAL A 123 3.19 -3.37 -1.54
CA VAL A 123 2.98 -2.40 -0.47
C VAL A 123 1.50 -2.02 -0.44
N ILE A 124 0.86 -2.17 0.72
CA ILE A 124 -0.55 -1.80 0.92
C ILE A 124 -0.60 -0.58 1.83
N THR A 125 -1.08 0.55 1.30
CA THR A 125 -1.01 1.85 1.99
C THR A 125 -2.11 2.84 1.58
N GLY A 126 -2.01 4.10 2.04
CA GLY A 126 -2.94 5.18 1.71
C GLY A 126 -4.06 5.39 2.74
N SER A 127 -4.36 4.39 3.56
CA SER A 127 -5.42 4.46 4.56
C SER A 127 -5.22 3.44 5.68
N LEU A 128 -5.41 3.88 6.93
CA LEU A 128 -5.43 2.98 8.08
C LEU A 128 -6.58 1.97 8.02
N TYR A 129 -7.71 2.32 7.40
CA TYR A 129 -8.82 1.38 7.20
C TYR A 129 -8.46 0.29 6.21
N LEU A 130 -7.86 0.66 5.06
CA LEU A 130 -7.42 -0.32 4.06
C LEU A 130 -6.37 -1.26 4.63
N VAL A 131 -5.40 -0.71 5.37
CA VAL A 131 -4.39 -1.49 6.08
C VAL A 131 -5.04 -2.44 7.09
N GLY A 132 -6.02 -1.99 7.87
CA GLY A 132 -6.76 -2.82 8.81
C GLY A 132 -7.50 -3.98 8.12
N GLU A 133 -8.17 -3.71 7.00
CA GLU A 133 -8.85 -4.72 6.19
C GLU A 133 -7.86 -5.74 5.61
N ALA A 134 -6.76 -5.28 5.02
CA ALA A 134 -5.70 -6.14 4.51
C ALA A 134 -5.10 -7.02 5.62
N ARG A 135 -4.77 -6.40 6.75
CA ARG A 135 -4.23 -7.08 7.93
C ARG A 135 -5.14 -8.19 8.42
N ALA A 136 -6.46 -7.97 8.43
CA ALA A 136 -7.44 -8.98 8.82
C ALA A 136 -7.47 -10.18 7.84
N LEU A 137 -7.17 -9.98 6.55
CA LEU A 137 -7.09 -11.09 5.60
C LEU A 137 -5.89 -12.01 5.86
N PHE A 138 -4.74 -11.45 6.25
CA PHE A 138 -3.52 -12.22 6.52
C PHE A 138 -3.49 -12.87 7.91
N HIS A 139 -4.23 -12.34 8.88
CA HIS A 139 -4.25 -12.82 10.27
C HIS A 139 -5.52 -13.60 10.65
N LYS A 140 -6.40 -13.94 9.71
CA LYS A 140 -7.52 -14.84 9.99
C LYS A 140 -6.97 -16.19 10.47
N PRO A 141 -7.46 -16.74 11.60
CA PRO A 141 -7.17 -18.13 11.94
C PRO A 141 -7.68 -19.01 10.79
N ARG A 142 -6.80 -19.88 10.27
CA ARG A 142 -7.19 -20.91 9.29
C ARG A 142 -8.20 -21.86 9.89
#